data_AF-A0A7V1RI83-F1
#
_entry.id   AF-A0A7V1RI83-F1
#
_cell.length_a   1.000
_cell.length_b   1.000
_cell.length_c   1.000
_cell.angle_alpha   90.00
_cell.angle_beta   90.00
_cell.angle_gamma   90.00
#
_symmetry.space_group_name_H-M   'P 1'
#
loop_
_entity.id
_entity.type
_entity.pdbx_description
1 polymer ?
#
loop_
_entity_poly.entity_id
_entity_poly.type
_entity_poly.pdbx_seq_one_letter_code
_entity_poly.pdbx_strand_id
1 'polypeptide(L)'
;MLLPSGFDAEGTAGEAGLCYAAVNFRSYDAGVREVSTPEELGRALAAAPDPELARIALSRVGEDPRARAVLERADVLPVAVRLLGFSTAAADLLVRHPEETAALADLRPRSRRELDAELAADLERLGPQAALRRFRRRAMLRVAARDLSGAPFEEVVAEISAVAEACLALACRLAAPEGLAV
;
A
#
# COMPACT_ATOMS: atom_id res chain seq x y z
N MET A 1 -16.28 33.77 -56.20
CA MET A 1 -15.35 32.64 -56.37
C MET A 1 -14.62 32.48 -55.04
N LEU A 2 -15.10 31.51 -54.25
CA LEU A 2 -14.58 30.89 -53.01
C LEU A 2 -14.05 31.77 -51.85
N LEU A 3 -14.84 31.71 -50.76
CA LEU A 3 -14.54 32.05 -49.37
C LEU A 3 -13.65 30.98 -48.69
N PRO A 4 -13.05 31.28 -47.51
CA PRO A 4 -12.19 30.38 -46.75
C PRO A 4 -13.01 29.41 -45.88
N SER A 5 -12.49 28.22 -45.61
CA SER A 5 -13.14 27.24 -44.73
C SER A 5 -12.14 26.39 -43.96
N GLY A 6 -12.24 26.43 -42.63
CA GLY A 6 -12.10 25.24 -41.79
C GLY A 6 -10.73 24.98 -41.18
N PHE A 7 -10.37 25.76 -40.15
CA PHE A 7 -9.55 25.27 -39.05
C PHE A 7 -10.53 24.70 -38.02
N ASP A 8 -10.66 23.37 -37.95
CA ASP A 8 -11.46 22.68 -36.94
C ASP A 8 -10.56 21.77 -36.11
N ALA A 9 -10.74 21.91 -34.79
CA ALA A 9 -10.09 21.17 -33.74
C ALA A 9 -10.96 19.99 -33.29
N GLU A 10 -10.37 18.80 -33.24
CA GLU A 10 -10.73 17.69 -32.34
C GLU A 10 -9.38 17.09 -31.89
N GLY A 11 -8.99 17.12 -30.61
CA GLY A 11 -9.46 16.17 -29.58
C GLY A 11 -8.89 14.78 -29.88
N THR A 12 -8.10 14.10 -29.05
CA THR A 12 -8.01 14.08 -27.60
C THR A 12 -6.80 13.22 -27.18
N ALA A 13 -6.23 13.58 -26.03
CA ALA A 13 -5.58 12.75 -25.00
C ALA A 13 -5.19 11.29 -25.33
N GLY A 14 -3.93 10.92 -25.03
CA GLY A 14 -3.69 9.52 -24.66
C GLY A 14 -2.28 8.94 -24.66
N GLU A 15 -1.19 9.67 -24.95
CA GLU A 15 0.13 9.02 -25.08
C GLU A 15 1.06 9.14 -23.86
N ALA A 16 0.66 9.86 -22.80
CA ALA A 16 1.47 9.99 -21.59
C ALA A 16 1.29 8.85 -20.55
N GLY A 17 0.33 7.94 -20.76
CA GLY A 17 -0.05 6.90 -19.78
C GLY A 17 0.74 5.59 -19.85
N LEU A 18 1.57 5.40 -20.88
CA LEU A 18 2.24 4.12 -21.15
C LEU A 18 3.67 4.04 -20.58
N CYS A 19 4.22 5.15 -20.09
CA CYS A 19 5.64 5.20 -19.69
C CYS A 19 5.91 4.79 -18.22
N TYR A 20 4.87 4.61 -17.39
CA TYR A 20 5.06 4.19 -15.99
C TYR A 20 4.99 2.66 -15.76
N ALA A 21 4.55 1.89 -16.76
CA ALA A 21 4.40 0.43 -16.62
C ALA A 21 5.65 -0.39 -16.98
N ALA A 22 6.75 0.24 -17.38
CA ALA A 22 7.85 -0.45 -18.09
C ALA A 22 9.24 -0.34 -17.43
N VAL A 23 9.34 -0.33 -16.09
CA VAL A 23 10.65 -0.47 -15.43
C VAL A 23 10.65 -1.63 -14.43
N ASN A 24 11.23 -2.73 -14.88
CA ASN A 24 11.66 -3.93 -14.14
C ASN A 24 10.59 -4.98 -13.75
N PHE A 25 9.87 -5.48 -14.76
CA PHE A 25 9.33 -6.83 -14.73
C PHE A 25 10.45 -7.86 -15.03
N ARG A 26 11.34 -8.10 -14.06
CA ARG A 26 12.16 -9.32 -14.04
C ARG A 26 11.43 -10.35 -13.20
N SER A 27 10.64 -11.17 -13.89
CA SER A 27 10.47 -12.61 -13.65
C SER A 27 10.62 -13.07 -12.18
N TYR A 28 9.52 -13.04 -11.44
CA TYR A 28 9.26 -13.92 -10.30
C TYR A 28 7.80 -14.37 -10.42
N ASP A 29 7.62 -15.68 -10.62
CA ASP A 29 6.36 -16.44 -10.70
C ASP A 29 5.05 -15.64 -10.73
N ALA A 30 4.37 -15.66 -11.87
CA ALA A 30 2.91 -15.65 -11.89
C ALA A 30 2.42 -17.04 -11.41
N GLY A 31 2.82 -17.42 -10.20
CA GLY A 31 2.34 -18.60 -9.53
C GLY A 31 0.84 -18.42 -9.31
N VAL A 32 0.08 -19.48 -9.55
CA VAL A 32 -1.30 -19.60 -9.09
C VAL A 32 -1.33 -19.08 -7.65
N ARG A 33 -2.08 -18.01 -7.38
CA ARG A 33 -2.22 -17.48 -6.01
C ARG A 33 -3.04 -18.49 -5.22
N GLU A 34 -2.34 -19.43 -4.61
CA GLU A 34 -2.96 -20.55 -3.92
C GLU A 34 -3.76 -20.04 -2.73
N VAL A 35 -5.03 -20.41 -2.69
CA VAL A 35 -5.94 -20.08 -1.59
C VAL A 35 -5.63 -21.01 -0.43
N SER A 36 -5.49 -20.46 0.77
CA SER A 36 -5.20 -21.22 1.97
C SER A 36 -6.26 -22.24 2.30
N THR A 37 -5.83 -23.42 2.76
CA THR A 37 -6.76 -24.43 3.27
C THR A 37 -7.26 -24.08 4.68
N PRO A 38 -8.40 -24.65 5.13
CA PRO A 38 -8.86 -24.48 6.51
C PRO A 38 -7.82 -24.90 7.56
N GLU A 39 -7.02 -25.93 7.28
CA GLU A 39 -5.94 -26.39 8.17
C GLU A 39 -4.79 -25.38 8.24
N GLU A 40 -4.47 -24.71 7.12
CA GLU A 40 -3.48 -23.63 7.10
C GLU A 40 -3.94 -22.41 7.89
N LEU A 41 -5.21 -22.02 7.74
CA LEU A 41 -5.82 -20.97 8.55
C LEU A 41 -5.79 -21.32 10.04
N GLY A 42 -6.17 -22.54 10.41
CA GLY A 42 -6.12 -23.01 11.79
C GLY A 42 -4.72 -22.95 12.38
N ARG A 43 -3.71 -23.42 11.63
CA ARG A 43 -2.29 -23.34 12.04
C ARG A 43 -1.81 -21.91 12.19
N ALA A 44 -2.15 -21.03 11.23
CA ALA A 44 -1.75 -19.63 11.29
C ALA A 44 -2.34 -18.93 12.51
N LEU A 45 -3.66 -19.10 12.77
CA LEU A 45 -4.34 -18.53 13.94
C LEU A 45 -3.74 -19.02 15.25
N ALA A 46 -3.42 -20.31 15.36
CA ALA A 46 -2.79 -20.86 16.55
C ALA A 46 -1.39 -20.28 16.83
N ALA A 47 -0.70 -19.79 15.80
CA ALA A 47 0.61 -19.14 15.92
C ALA A 47 0.53 -17.61 16.09
N ALA A 48 -0.67 -17.03 16.13
CA ALA A 48 -0.85 -15.59 16.29
C ALA A 48 -0.50 -15.14 17.73
N PRO A 49 -0.04 -13.88 17.91
CA PRO A 49 0.17 -13.31 19.26
C PRO A 49 -1.10 -13.34 20.13
N ASP A 50 -2.25 -13.01 19.54
CA ASP A 50 -3.59 -13.20 20.10
C ASP A 50 -4.48 -13.86 19.02
N PRO A 51 -4.74 -15.18 19.13
CA PRO A 51 -5.56 -15.92 18.16
C PRO A 51 -7.00 -15.42 18.03
N GLU A 52 -7.58 -14.96 19.13
CA GLU A 52 -8.98 -14.53 19.16
C GLU A 52 -9.13 -13.17 18.50
N LEU A 53 -8.21 -12.24 18.82
CA LEU A 53 -8.13 -10.95 18.15
C LEU A 53 -7.90 -11.13 16.65
N ALA A 54 -6.96 -12.00 16.25
CA ALA A 54 -6.67 -12.28 14.85
C ALA A 54 -7.91 -12.79 14.11
N ARG A 55 -8.65 -13.72 14.71
CA ARG A 55 -9.88 -14.29 14.14
C ARG A 55 -10.97 -13.25 13.95
N ILE A 56 -11.23 -12.41 14.96
CA ILE A 56 -12.21 -11.32 14.87
C ILE A 56 -11.81 -10.31 13.80
N ALA A 57 -10.54 -9.91 13.79
CA ALA A 57 -10.02 -8.95 12.84
C ALA A 57 -10.06 -9.46 11.39
N LEU A 58 -9.69 -10.72 11.14
CA LEU A 58 -9.82 -11.35 9.83
C LEU A 58 -11.26 -11.39 9.36
N SER A 59 -12.20 -11.77 10.24
CA SER A 59 -13.63 -11.76 9.90
C SER A 59 -14.09 -10.36 9.50
N ARG A 60 -13.74 -9.32 10.26
CA ARG A 60 -14.14 -7.93 9.99
C ARG A 60 -13.54 -7.40 8.70
N VAL A 61 -12.24 -7.62 8.47
CA VAL A 61 -11.57 -7.15 7.25
C VAL A 61 -12.06 -7.93 6.02
N GLY A 62 -12.34 -9.22 6.17
CA GLY A 62 -12.84 -10.10 5.11
C GLY A 62 -14.31 -9.89 4.75
N GLU A 63 -15.03 -8.98 5.41
CA GLU A 63 -16.37 -8.55 4.95
C GLU A 63 -16.29 -7.89 3.57
N ASP A 64 -15.19 -7.20 3.27
CA ASP A 64 -14.91 -6.71 1.92
C ASP A 64 -14.34 -7.85 1.05
N PRO A 65 -14.98 -8.18 -0.10
CA PRO A 65 -14.54 -9.29 -0.94
C PRO A 65 -13.13 -9.13 -1.52
N ARG A 66 -12.67 -7.90 -1.75
CA ARG A 66 -11.34 -7.63 -2.31
C ARG A 66 -10.26 -7.85 -1.25
N ALA A 67 -10.51 -7.38 -0.02
CA ALA A 67 -9.63 -7.64 1.10
C ALA A 67 -9.58 -9.15 1.42
N ARG A 68 -10.74 -9.82 1.45
CA ARG A 68 -10.83 -11.27 1.67
C ARG A 68 -9.98 -12.05 0.66
N ALA A 69 -10.10 -11.75 -0.63
CA ALA A 69 -9.33 -12.43 -1.67
C ALA A 69 -7.80 -12.28 -1.50
N VAL A 70 -7.33 -11.21 -0.86
CA VAL A 70 -5.91 -11.03 -0.53
C VAL A 70 -5.54 -11.81 0.74
N LEU A 71 -6.37 -11.74 1.78
CA LEU A 71 -6.15 -12.43 3.06
C LEU A 71 -6.17 -13.95 2.93
N GLU A 72 -6.97 -14.49 2.02
CA GLU A 72 -7.09 -15.92 1.76
C GLU A 72 -5.89 -16.51 0.99
N ARG A 73 -4.94 -15.70 0.54
CA ARG A 73 -3.75 -16.22 -0.14
C ARG A 73 -2.79 -16.87 0.85
N ALA A 74 -2.25 -18.03 0.49
CA ALA A 74 -1.31 -18.79 1.32
C ALA A 74 -0.04 -18.01 1.71
N ASP A 75 0.44 -17.14 0.82
CA ASP A 75 1.62 -16.30 1.08
C ASP A 75 1.33 -15.11 2.00
N VAL A 76 0.08 -14.65 2.06
CA VAL A 76 -0.34 -13.46 2.84
C VAL A 76 -0.91 -13.85 4.20
N LEU A 77 -1.63 -14.96 4.28
CA LEU A 77 -2.39 -15.33 5.47
C LEU A 77 -1.54 -15.35 6.76
N PRO A 78 -0.33 -15.94 6.80
CA PRO A 78 0.48 -15.96 8.02
C PRO A 78 0.90 -14.55 8.47
N VAL A 79 1.20 -13.66 7.52
CA VAL A 79 1.55 -12.25 7.80
C VAL A 79 0.35 -11.52 8.36
N ALA A 80 -0.81 -11.64 7.68
CA ALA A 80 -2.03 -10.98 8.08
C ALA A 80 -2.47 -11.41 9.48
N VAL A 81 -2.46 -12.72 9.76
CA VAL A 81 -2.82 -13.27 11.08
C VAL A 81 -1.92 -12.72 12.18
N ARG A 82 -0.59 -12.70 11.99
CA ARG A 82 0.34 -12.15 12.98
C ARG A 82 0.09 -10.67 13.24
N LEU A 83 -0.06 -9.88 12.18
CA LEU A 83 -0.31 -8.44 12.30
C LEU A 83 -1.65 -8.15 12.98
N LEU A 84 -2.72 -8.83 12.55
CA LEU A 84 -4.07 -8.60 13.04
C LEU A 84 -4.27 -9.13 14.47
N GLY A 85 -3.57 -10.20 14.84
CA GLY A 85 -3.47 -10.68 16.22
C GLY A 85 -2.59 -9.82 17.13
N PHE A 86 -1.95 -8.76 16.59
CA PHE A 86 -1.13 -7.84 17.37
C PHE A 86 -1.72 -6.41 17.42
N SER A 87 -2.37 -5.97 16.33
CA SER A 87 -2.73 -4.56 16.14
C SER A 87 -4.19 -4.36 15.73
N THR A 88 -5.01 -3.89 16.66
CA THR A 88 -6.37 -3.39 16.38
C THR A 88 -6.35 -2.19 15.42
N ALA A 89 -5.32 -1.35 15.51
CA ALA A 89 -5.15 -0.21 14.61
C ALA A 89 -4.94 -0.63 13.15
N ALA A 90 -4.24 -1.75 12.90
CA ALA A 90 -4.10 -2.33 11.57
C ALA A 90 -5.45 -2.86 11.07
N ALA A 91 -6.18 -3.60 11.90
CA ALA A 91 -7.52 -4.07 11.56
C ALA A 91 -8.46 -2.90 11.21
N ASP A 92 -8.52 -1.86 12.03
CA ASP A 92 -9.36 -0.69 11.79
C ASP A 92 -8.94 0.12 10.56
N LEU A 93 -7.66 0.07 10.16
CA LEU A 93 -7.20 0.65 8.91
C LEU A 93 -7.76 -0.13 7.73
N LEU A 94 -7.60 -1.45 7.74
CA LEU A 94 -8.03 -2.33 6.63
C LEU A 94 -9.55 -2.41 6.50
N VAL A 95 -10.30 -2.36 7.61
CA VAL A 95 -11.77 -2.26 7.57
C VAL A 95 -12.21 -0.95 6.90
N ARG A 96 -11.55 0.17 7.20
CA ARG A 96 -11.88 1.46 6.58
C ARG A 96 -11.42 1.57 5.13
N HIS A 97 -10.30 0.94 4.81
CA HIS A 97 -9.58 1.06 3.54
C HIS A 97 -9.13 -0.33 3.08
N PRO A 98 -10.08 -1.18 2.62
CA PRO A 98 -9.81 -2.57 2.25
C PRO A 98 -8.80 -2.71 1.11
N GLU A 99 -8.66 -1.68 0.27
CA GLU A 99 -7.64 -1.61 -0.79
C GLU A 99 -6.20 -1.73 -0.24
N GLU A 100 -5.97 -1.30 1.01
CA GLU A 100 -4.64 -1.32 1.61
C GLU A 100 -4.19 -2.72 2.03
N THR A 101 -5.08 -3.71 2.01
CA THR A 101 -4.74 -5.12 2.22
C THR A 101 -3.71 -5.60 1.19
N ALA A 102 -3.69 -4.99 -0.01
CA ALA A 102 -2.69 -5.27 -1.04
C ALA A 102 -1.24 -5.04 -0.55
N ALA A 103 -1.03 -4.16 0.44
CA ALA A 103 0.31 -3.93 1.02
C ALA A 103 0.86 -5.16 1.75
N LEU A 104 0.01 -6.09 2.20
CA LEU A 104 0.44 -7.33 2.86
C LEU A 104 0.99 -8.36 1.87
N ALA A 105 0.70 -8.21 0.58
CA ALA A 105 1.20 -9.09 -0.48
C ALA A 105 2.65 -8.79 -0.89
N ASP A 106 3.18 -7.63 -0.53
CA ASP A 106 4.56 -7.25 -0.82
C ASP A 106 5.14 -6.42 0.34
N LEU A 107 5.86 -7.10 1.23
CA LEU A 107 6.51 -6.51 2.40
C LEU A 107 7.94 -6.03 2.13
N ARG A 108 8.35 -5.89 0.86
CA ARG A 108 9.68 -5.38 0.57
C ARG A 108 9.83 -3.94 1.08
N PRO A 109 11.04 -3.53 1.52
CA PRO A 109 11.30 -2.14 1.81
C PRO A 109 11.16 -1.34 0.52
N ARG A 110 10.60 -0.12 0.61
CA ARG A 110 10.54 0.78 -0.53
C ARG A 110 11.76 1.69 -0.54
N SER A 111 12.32 1.86 -1.73
CA SER A 111 13.28 2.92 -2.00
C SER A 111 12.63 4.29 -1.83
N ARG A 112 13.45 5.32 -1.65
CA ARG A 112 12.96 6.70 -1.55
C ARG A 112 12.09 7.09 -2.76
N ARG A 113 12.49 6.71 -3.97
CA ARG A 113 11.75 6.99 -5.21
C ARG A 113 10.36 6.35 -5.20
N GLU A 114 10.23 5.13 -4.70
CA GLU A 114 8.95 4.44 -4.57
C GLU A 114 8.05 5.09 -3.52
N LEU A 115 8.62 5.47 -2.36
CA LEU A 115 7.87 6.20 -1.32
C LEU A 115 7.34 7.54 -1.84
N ASP A 116 8.18 8.31 -2.54
CA ASP A 116 7.79 9.60 -3.11
C ASP A 116 6.70 9.42 -4.20
N ALA A 117 6.79 8.37 -5.02
CA ALA A 117 5.78 8.06 -6.03
C ALA A 117 4.43 7.63 -5.42
N GLU A 118 4.44 6.76 -4.40
CA GLU A 118 3.24 6.37 -3.67
C GLU A 118 2.56 7.58 -3.02
N LEU A 119 3.35 8.46 -2.41
CA LEU A 119 2.84 9.65 -1.74
C LEU A 119 2.30 10.69 -2.74
N ALA A 120 2.92 10.83 -3.92
CA ALA A 120 2.43 11.68 -5.00
C ALA A 120 1.07 11.19 -5.55
N ALA A 121 0.93 9.88 -5.75
CA ALA A 121 -0.34 9.28 -6.19
C ALA A 121 -1.46 9.49 -5.15
N ASP A 122 -1.15 9.37 -3.86
CA ASP A 122 -2.10 9.69 -2.80
C ASP A 122 -2.46 11.17 -2.75
N LEU A 123 -1.49 12.06 -3.00
CA LEU A 123 -1.70 13.51 -3.03
C LEU A 123 -2.67 13.92 -4.12
N GLU A 124 -2.48 13.38 -5.33
CA GLU A 124 -3.37 13.60 -6.48
C GLU A 124 -4.80 13.16 -6.18
N ARG A 125 -4.97 12.02 -5.51
CA ARG A 125 -6.27 11.41 -5.26
C ARG A 125 -7.03 11.97 -4.05
N LEU A 126 -6.31 12.33 -2.97
CA LEU A 126 -6.91 12.61 -1.65
C LEU A 126 -6.70 14.05 -1.17
N GLY A 127 -5.79 14.79 -1.80
CA GLY A 127 -5.34 16.08 -1.31
C GLY A 127 -4.38 15.98 -0.10
N PRO A 128 -3.78 17.11 0.31
CA PRO A 128 -2.52 17.12 1.07
C PRO A 128 -2.55 16.37 2.41
N GLN A 129 -3.51 16.72 3.28
CA GLN A 129 -3.56 16.18 4.62
C GLN A 129 -4.01 14.71 4.65
N ALA A 130 -4.97 14.36 3.79
CA ALA A 130 -5.49 13.00 3.71
C ALA A 130 -4.44 12.05 3.09
N ALA A 131 -3.69 12.53 2.09
CA ALA A 131 -2.59 11.79 1.47
C ALA A 131 -1.51 11.44 2.49
N LEU A 132 -0.97 12.43 3.23
CA LEU A 132 0.03 12.18 4.27
C LEU A 132 -0.45 11.17 5.32
N ARG A 133 -1.70 11.31 5.77
CA ARG A 133 -2.28 10.37 6.74
C ARG A 133 -2.43 8.96 6.15
N ARG A 134 -2.88 8.84 4.91
CA ARG A 134 -3.10 7.53 4.28
C ARG A 134 -1.77 6.82 4.01
N PHE A 135 -0.87 7.50 3.33
CA PHE A 135 0.47 7.02 3.03
C PHE A 135 1.18 6.56 4.31
N ARG A 136 1.24 7.40 5.35
CA ARG A 136 1.92 7.05 6.61
C ARG A 136 1.32 5.80 7.24
N ARG A 137 0.00 5.69 7.30
CA ARG A 137 -0.66 4.53 7.91
C ARG A 137 -0.40 3.24 7.11
N ARG A 138 -0.46 3.30 5.78
CA ARG A 138 -0.13 2.17 4.90
C ARG A 138 1.32 1.74 5.02
N ALA A 139 2.24 2.70 5.00
CA ALA A 139 3.67 2.42 5.12
C ALA A 139 4.01 1.80 6.48
N MET A 140 3.48 2.35 7.58
CA MET A 140 3.68 1.79 8.92
C MET A 140 3.05 0.41 9.09
N LEU A 141 1.91 0.13 8.44
CA LEU A 141 1.32 -1.21 8.41
C LEU A 141 2.27 -2.21 7.75
N ARG A 142 2.88 -1.85 6.61
CA ARG A 142 3.86 -2.70 5.91
C ARG A 142 5.12 -2.92 6.74
N VAL A 143 5.64 -1.87 7.38
CA VAL A 143 6.78 -1.96 8.30
C VAL A 143 6.47 -2.90 9.48
N ALA A 144 5.31 -2.75 10.13
CA ALA A 144 4.92 -3.60 11.24
C ALA A 144 4.75 -5.07 10.82
N ALA A 145 4.16 -5.32 9.65
CA ALA A 145 4.04 -6.67 9.09
C ALA A 145 5.41 -7.31 8.80
N ARG A 146 6.37 -6.51 8.31
CA ARG A 146 7.75 -6.92 8.04
C ARG A 146 8.52 -7.22 9.34
N ASP A 147 8.40 -6.34 10.34
CA ASP A 147 8.98 -6.50 11.68
C ASP A 147 8.48 -7.78 12.36
N LEU A 148 7.16 -7.98 12.41
CA LEU A 148 6.53 -9.21 12.93
C LEU A 148 6.83 -10.47 12.11
N SER A 149 7.45 -10.33 10.94
CA SER A 149 7.94 -11.44 10.12
C SER A 149 9.45 -11.69 10.29
N GLY A 150 10.09 -11.01 11.25
CA GLY A 150 11.47 -11.26 11.68
C GLY A 150 12.53 -10.46 10.92
N ALA A 151 12.17 -9.30 10.37
CA ALA A 151 13.16 -8.42 9.75
C ALA A 151 14.17 -7.88 10.79
N PRO A 152 15.43 -7.61 10.39
CA PRO A 152 16.43 -7.02 11.28
C PRO A 152 15.98 -5.66 11.82
N PHE A 153 16.23 -5.41 13.10
CA PHE A 153 15.84 -4.18 13.78
C PHE A 153 16.37 -2.93 13.06
N GLU A 154 17.63 -2.95 12.62
CA GLU A 154 18.27 -1.84 11.93
C GLU A 154 17.58 -1.52 10.59
N GLU A 155 17.11 -2.54 9.86
CA GLU A 155 16.33 -2.35 8.62
C GLU A 155 14.97 -1.73 8.93
N VAL A 156 14.29 -2.22 9.97
CA VAL A 156 12.97 -1.70 10.38
C VAL A 156 13.07 -0.22 10.77
N VAL A 157 14.06 0.14 11.59
CA VAL A 157 14.28 1.54 12.00
C VAL A 157 14.64 2.42 10.80
N ALA A 158 15.49 1.94 9.89
CA ALA A 158 15.82 2.68 8.66
C ALA A 158 14.59 2.91 7.78
N GLU A 159 13.70 1.92 7.66
CA GLU A 159 12.45 2.07 6.90
C GLU A 159 11.50 3.09 7.55
N ILE A 160 11.37 3.07 8.88
CA ILE A 160 10.58 4.07 9.63
C ILE A 160 11.12 5.48 9.36
N SER A 161 12.43 5.67 9.42
CA SER A 161 13.07 6.96 9.11
C SER A 161 12.81 7.39 7.67
N ALA A 162 12.94 6.48 6.69
CA ALA A 162 12.66 6.79 5.29
C ALA A 162 11.21 7.23 5.05
N VAL A 163 10.24 6.59 5.71
CA VAL A 163 8.82 6.98 5.68
C VAL A 163 8.60 8.36 6.29
N ALA A 164 9.25 8.63 7.44
CA ALA A 164 9.17 9.92 8.10
C ALA A 164 9.76 11.04 7.23
N GLU A 165 10.93 10.82 6.62
CA GLU A 165 11.57 11.78 5.72
C GLU A 165 10.72 12.08 4.49
N ALA A 166 10.07 11.07 3.88
CA ALA A 166 9.16 11.29 2.75
C ALA A 166 7.98 12.17 3.15
N CYS A 167 7.38 11.91 4.31
CA CYS A 167 6.29 12.73 4.86
C CYS A 167 6.74 14.17 5.13
N LEU A 168 7.88 14.34 5.79
CA LEU A 168 8.43 15.67 6.13
C LEU A 168 8.77 16.46 4.87
N ALA A 169 9.43 15.84 3.90
CA ALA A 169 9.78 16.49 2.64
C ALA A 169 8.54 17.02 1.91
N LEU A 170 7.46 16.24 1.83
CA LEU A 170 6.22 16.71 1.23
C LEU A 170 5.58 17.82 2.09
N ALA A 171 5.48 17.65 3.40
CA ALA A 171 4.88 18.66 4.28
C ALA A 171 5.61 20.01 4.17
N CYS A 172 6.95 20.00 4.12
CA CYS A 172 7.75 21.21 3.90
C CYS A 172 7.45 21.85 2.54
N ARG A 173 7.37 21.08 1.45
CA ARG A 173 7.00 21.62 0.12
C ARG A 173 5.61 22.27 0.10
N LEU A 174 4.66 21.67 0.81
CA LEU A 174 3.29 22.19 0.89
C LEU A 174 3.16 23.42 1.80
N ALA A 175 4.03 23.54 2.80
CA ALA A 175 4.04 24.66 3.74
C ALA A 175 4.92 25.82 3.27
N ALA A 176 5.81 25.60 2.30
CA ALA A 176 6.63 26.64 1.71
C ALA A 176 5.71 27.70 1.08
N PRO A 177 5.84 28.99 1.47
CA PRO A 177 5.10 30.05 0.82
C PRO A 177 5.50 30.11 -0.67
N GLU A 178 4.54 30.43 -1.54
CA GLU A 178 4.80 30.63 -2.98
C GLU A 178 6.01 31.57 -3.15
N GLY A 179 7.15 31.03 -3.58
CA GLY A 179 8.37 31.80 -3.84
C GLY A 179 9.67 31.31 -3.20
N LEU A 180 9.65 30.33 -2.29
CA LEU A 180 10.87 29.67 -1.82
C LEU A 180 11.03 28.31 -2.53
N ALA A 181 11.78 28.34 -3.65
CA ALA A 181 12.27 27.11 -4.26
C ALA A 181 13.21 26.41 -3.27
N VAL A 182 12.82 25.20 -2.82
CA VAL A 182 13.66 24.29 -2.05
C VAL A 182 14.05 23.12 -2.94
#